data_AF-A0A821F913-F1
#
_entry.id   AF-A0A821F913-F1
#
_cell.length_a   1.000
_cell.length_b   1.000
_cell.length_c   1.000
_cell.angle_alpha   90.00
_cell.angle_beta   90.00
_cell.angle_gamma   90.00
#
_symmetry.space_group_name_H-M   'P 1'
#
loop_
_entity.id
_entity.type
_entity.pdbx_description
1 polymer ?
#
loop_
_entity_poly.entity_id
_entity_poly.type
_entity_poly.pdbx_seq_one_letter_code
_entity_poly.pdbx_strand_id
1 'polypeptide(L)'
;MSCTRSYRFVASYLPESHPVYYNPISDYRRQPLVPLEEAVKDLVSFVPGVEGYAAQAKKNCKNDPPLSRNESAAIYLYTKEKLFFERLNDVLRLEYPDALKPWFPFLKLFMIALQKLPPCQIKLWRGVADITNSNFKERDVHTWWSVTSCTLHLNVAGVFADQRGTLFCIDAIYGRNIAQYSAFPKEEEIVLMPGTLLRVKGARSDTNGLSIVDLEECPKISQGKHVMLSYTSINQDIVSNIVNILKGENIPVWFDGNGDMKTDMYESLANGVENAVAVCCFLTSDYEQSLSCQSELQYAQKRQKLIIPCMLSNADTWNPSGWLEQITRGFVFVDFHNVSESTNIDAKVMELIDQIEDQIAEKQNRQIQPIEEPSYLFELIKWHYKQNSRIERLMNPAESF
;
A
#
# COMPACT_ATOMS: atom_id res chain seq x y z
N MET A 1 -35.56 28.15 -18.04
CA MET A 1 -34.35 27.91 -17.20
C MET A 1 -33.79 26.55 -17.62
N SER A 2 -32.78 26.56 -18.49
CA SER A 2 -32.28 25.35 -19.16
C SER A 2 -31.31 24.59 -18.25
N CYS A 3 -31.73 23.43 -17.77
CA CYS A 3 -30.89 22.46 -17.09
C CYS A 3 -30.11 21.67 -18.14
N THR A 4 -28.82 21.96 -18.28
CA THR A 4 -27.91 21.33 -19.24
C THR A 4 -27.64 19.89 -18.81
N ARG A 5 -28.19 18.93 -19.55
CA ARG A 5 -28.00 17.48 -19.37
C ARG A 5 -26.54 17.09 -19.61
N SER A 6 -25.98 16.36 -18.64
CA SER A 6 -24.59 15.89 -18.63
C SER A 6 -24.48 14.58 -19.41
N TYR A 7 -24.01 14.65 -20.66
CA TYR A 7 -23.57 13.48 -21.42
C TYR A 7 -22.19 13.06 -20.90
N ARG A 8 -22.16 12.10 -19.98
CA ARG A 8 -20.95 11.39 -19.58
C ARG A 8 -21.11 9.94 -20.05
N PHE A 9 -20.04 9.37 -20.59
CA PHE A 9 -19.84 7.93 -20.82
C PHE A 9 -20.39 7.34 -22.13
N VAL A 10 -19.53 7.33 -23.16
CA VAL A 10 -19.35 6.16 -24.01
C VAL A 10 -17.85 5.99 -24.23
N ALA A 11 -17.28 4.88 -23.77
CA ALA A 11 -16.07 4.32 -24.34
C ALA A 11 -16.17 2.80 -24.29
N SER A 12 -16.53 2.25 -25.45
CA SER A 12 -16.34 0.87 -25.84
C SER A 12 -14.86 0.61 -26.12
N TYR A 13 -14.43 -0.65 -25.97
CA TYR A 13 -13.13 -1.27 -26.25
C TYR A 13 -12.26 -1.61 -25.02
N LEU A 14 -12.22 -2.92 -24.71
CA LEU A 14 -11.16 -3.59 -23.93
C LEU A 14 -10.06 -4.03 -24.91
N PRO A 15 -8.79 -3.60 -24.76
CA PRO A 15 -7.65 -4.21 -25.46
C PRO A 15 -7.03 -5.36 -24.66
N GLU A 16 -6.17 -6.10 -25.36
CA GLU A 16 -5.61 -7.43 -25.06
C GLU A 16 -4.91 -7.62 -23.71
N SER A 17 -4.88 -8.88 -23.26
CA SER A 17 -4.45 -9.35 -21.95
C SER A 17 -2.99 -9.02 -21.61
N HIS A 18 -2.79 -7.99 -20.79
CA HIS A 18 -1.60 -7.86 -19.96
C HIS A 18 -1.58 -8.95 -18.86
N PRO A 19 -0.41 -9.37 -18.35
CA PRO A 19 -0.35 -10.31 -17.24
C PRO A 19 -1.20 -9.81 -16.07
N VAL A 20 -1.91 -10.75 -15.42
CA VAL A 20 -3.06 -10.55 -14.52
C VAL A 20 -2.84 -9.55 -13.37
N TYR A 21 -1.60 -9.11 -13.09
CA TYR A 21 -1.29 -8.16 -12.01
C TYR A 21 -0.09 -7.24 -12.31
N TYR A 22 -0.09 -6.57 -13.46
CA TYR A 22 0.79 -5.41 -13.66
C TYR A 22 0.12 -4.16 -13.08
N ASN A 23 0.80 -3.44 -12.17
CA ASN A 23 0.30 -2.19 -11.59
C ASN A 23 0.62 -1.02 -12.53
N PRO A 24 -0.37 -0.47 -13.28
CA PRO A 24 -0.15 0.52 -14.32
C PRO A 24 0.25 1.90 -13.79
N ILE A 25 0.10 2.13 -12.49
CA ILE A 25 0.48 3.41 -11.86
C ILE A 25 1.84 3.34 -11.15
N SER A 26 2.43 2.16 -10.95
CA SER A 26 3.66 1.98 -10.14
C SER A 26 4.80 2.95 -10.48
N ASP A 27 4.96 3.32 -11.75
CA ASP A 27 6.00 4.25 -12.21
C ASP A 27 5.82 5.71 -11.71
N TYR A 28 4.65 6.10 -11.21
CA TYR A 28 4.49 7.42 -10.57
C TYR A 28 5.43 7.57 -9.38
N ARG A 29 5.72 6.47 -8.66
CA ARG A 29 6.55 6.47 -7.44
C ARG A 29 7.97 6.97 -7.70
N ARG A 30 8.49 6.70 -8.91
CA ARG A 30 9.83 7.10 -9.36
C ARG A 30 9.92 8.55 -9.83
N GLN A 31 8.79 9.23 -9.98
CA GLN A 31 8.79 10.64 -10.35
C GLN A 31 9.32 11.52 -9.20
N PRO A 32 10.05 12.60 -9.52
CA PRO A 32 10.38 13.61 -8.52
C PRO A 32 9.09 14.26 -8.00
N LEU A 33 9.07 14.59 -6.71
CA LEU A 33 8.02 15.43 -6.15
C LEU A 33 8.23 16.86 -6.64
N VAL A 34 7.28 17.39 -7.41
CA VAL A 34 7.34 18.73 -8.01
C VAL A 34 6.14 19.60 -7.57
N PRO A 35 6.24 20.94 -7.65
CA PRO A 35 5.10 21.83 -7.41
C PRO A 35 3.94 21.58 -8.37
N LEU A 36 2.72 22.00 -8.00
CA LEU A 36 1.51 21.69 -8.79
C LEU A 36 1.57 22.23 -10.23
N GLU A 37 2.15 23.40 -10.48
CA GLU A 37 2.23 23.97 -11.85
C GLU A 37 3.11 23.12 -12.76
N GLU A 38 4.20 22.58 -12.22
CA GLU A 38 5.08 21.66 -12.95
C GLU A 38 4.41 20.30 -13.11
N ALA A 39 3.70 19.83 -12.07
CA ALA A 39 2.99 18.56 -12.07
C ALA A 39 1.89 18.45 -13.14
N VAL A 40 1.33 19.58 -13.61
CA VAL A 40 0.27 19.62 -14.63
C VAL A 40 0.74 20.07 -16.00
N LYS A 41 2.03 20.39 -16.18
CA LYS A 41 2.56 21.02 -17.40
C LYS A 41 2.31 20.17 -18.65
N ASP A 42 2.47 18.86 -18.53
CA ASP A 42 2.27 17.92 -19.64
C ASP A 42 0.79 17.55 -19.85
N LEU A 43 -0.12 18.14 -19.07
CA LEU A 43 -1.56 17.85 -19.12
C LEU A 43 -2.34 18.82 -20.02
N VAL A 44 -1.71 19.87 -20.56
CA VAL A 44 -2.37 20.94 -21.33
C VAL A 44 -3.14 20.40 -22.55
N SER A 45 -2.60 19.40 -23.24
CA SER A 45 -3.27 18.78 -24.39
C SER A 45 -4.48 17.92 -24.01
N PHE A 46 -4.53 17.42 -22.77
CA PHE A 46 -5.60 16.55 -22.28
C PHE A 46 -6.69 17.35 -21.55
N VAL A 47 -6.28 18.41 -20.85
CA VAL A 47 -7.13 19.31 -20.08
C VAL A 47 -6.79 20.76 -20.47
N PRO A 48 -7.47 21.31 -21.49
CA PRO A 48 -7.25 22.69 -21.90
C PRO A 48 -7.49 23.67 -20.73
N GLY A 49 -6.51 24.54 -20.48
CA GLY A 49 -6.56 25.53 -19.39
C GLY A 49 -6.07 25.02 -18.03
N VAL A 50 -5.51 23.81 -17.95
CA VAL A 50 -5.07 23.18 -16.67
C VAL A 50 -4.12 24.05 -15.85
N GLU A 51 -3.24 24.83 -16.49
CA GLU A 51 -2.34 25.74 -15.78
C GLU A 51 -3.10 26.83 -15.01
N GLY A 52 -4.18 27.37 -15.61
CA GLY A 52 -5.06 28.33 -14.97
C GLY A 52 -5.83 27.71 -13.80
N TYR A 53 -6.28 26.47 -13.96
CA TYR A 53 -6.93 25.72 -12.88
C TYR A 53 -5.98 25.43 -11.72
N ALA A 54 -4.73 25.05 -12.00
CA ALA A 54 -3.71 24.82 -10.97
C ALA A 54 -3.39 26.11 -10.20
N ALA A 55 -3.26 27.24 -10.89
CA ALA A 55 -3.07 28.54 -10.25
C ALA A 55 -4.26 28.93 -9.35
N GLN A 56 -5.48 28.68 -9.82
CA GLN A 56 -6.69 28.91 -9.02
C GLN A 56 -6.77 27.98 -7.81
N ALA A 57 -6.42 26.70 -7.97
CA ALA A 57 -6.39 25.72 -6.90
C ALA A 57 -5.43 26.15 -5.80
N LYS A 58 -4.19 26.57 -6.15
CA LYS A 58 -3.23 27.10 -5.18
C LYS A 58 -3.68 28.35 -4.43
N LYS A 59 -4.50 29.18 -5.07
CA LYS A 59 -5.04 30.38 -4.44
C LYS A 59 -6.14 30.06 -3.43
N ASN A 60 -6.95 29.04 -3.72
CA ASN A 60 -8.17 28.73 -2.97
C ASN A 60 -8.03 27.54 -2.01
N CYS A 61 -6.98 26.73 -2.14
CA CYS A 61 -6.76 25.57 -1.29
C CYS A 61 -6.54 25.98 0.18
N LYS A 62 -6.94 25.10 1.09
CA LYS A 62 -6.55 25.22 2.49
C LYS A 62 -5.03 25.11 2.61
N ASN A 63 -4.40 25.94 3.44
CA ASN A 63 -2.94 25.94 3.57
C ASN A 63 -2.52 25.71 5.03
N ASP A 64 -2.92 24.55 5.56
CA ASP A 64 -2.62 24.15 6.93
C ASP A 64 -2.06 22.72 6.97
N PRO A 65 -1.17 22.40 7.93
CA PRO A 65 -0.69 21.04 8.17
C PRO A 65 -1.84 20.02 8.32
N PRO A 66 -1.62 18.75 7.97
CA PRO A 66 -0.33 18.15 7.58
C PRO A 66 0.08 18.36 6.11
N LEU A 67 -0.80 18.92 5.27
CA LEU A 67 -0.54 19.08 3.84
C LEU A 67 0.21 20.36 3.53
N SER A 68 1.20 20.28 2.65
CA SER A 68 1.78 21.45 2.02
C SER A 68 0.77 22.13 1.11
N ARG A 69 1.04 23.39 0.75
CA ARG A 69 0.20 24.14 -0.19
C ARG A 69 0.02 23.41 -1.54
N ASN A 70 1.06 22.77 -2.05
CA ASN A 70 0.99 22.05 -3.33
C ASN A 70 0.10 20.79 -3.21
N GLU A 71 0.26 20.05 -2.11
CA GLU A 71 -0.51 18.83 -1.83
C GLU A 71 -2.01 19.13 -1.67
N SER A 72 -2.33 20.14 -0.86
CA SER A 72 -3.72 20.60 -0.69
C SER A 72 -4.31 21.15 -1.99
N ALA A 73 -3.53 21.90 -2.78
CA ALA A 73 -3.97 22.38 -4.07
C ALA A 73 -4.22 21.26 -5.08
N ALA A 74 -3.49 20.15 -5.02
CA ALA A 74 -3.74 18.98 -5.87
C ALA A 74 -5.11 18.36 -5.56
N ILE A 75 -5.47 18.23 -4.27
CA ILE A 75 -6.80 17.77 -3.86
C ILE A 75 -7.89 18.75 -4.29
N TYR A 76 -7.66 20.05 -4.10
CA TYR A 76 -8.61 21.08 -4.54
C TYR A 76 -8.83 21.03 -6.06
N LEU A 77 -7.77 20.90 -6.86
CA LEU A 77 -7.86 20.78 -8.32
C LEU A 77 -8.68 19.56 -8.73
N TYR A 78 -8.36 18.40 -8.15
CA TYR A 78 -9.06 17.13 -8.41
C TYR A 78 -10.56 17.23 -8.14
N THR A 79 -10.95 17.89 -7.05
CA THR A 79 -12.36 18.00 -6.64
C THR A 79 -13.12 19.12 -7.36
N LYS A 80 -12.44 20.21 -7.74
CA LYS A 80 -13.09 21.38 -8.37
C LYS A 80 -13.36 21.17 -9.85
N GLU A 81 -12.37 20.67 -10.58
CA GLU A 81 -12.39 20.73 -12.04
C GLU A 81 -12.91 19.45 -12.67
N LYS A 82 -14.17 19.50 -13.10
CA LYS A 82 -14.90 18.36 -13.67
C LYS A 82 -14.12 17.65 -14.79
N LEU A 83 -13.57 18.41 -15.74
CA LEU A 83 -12.83 17.82 -16.86
C LEU A 83 -11.53 17.16 -16.40
N PHE A 84 -10.83 17.76 -15.44
CA PHE A 84 -9.60 17.21 -14.88
C PHE A 84 -9.88 15.88 -14.16
N PHE A 85 -10.89 15.86 -13.28
CA PHE A 85 -11.37 14.66 -12.61
C PHE A 85 -11.73 13.55 -13.60
N GLU A 86 -12.50 13.88 -14.65
CA GLU A 86 -12.97 12.91 -15.64
C GLU A 86 -11.79 12.31 -16.41
N ARG A 87 -10.88 13.15 -16.92
CA ARG A 87 -9.74 12.70 -17.71
C ARG A 87 -8.77 11.86 -16.91
N LEU A 88 -8.44 12.24 -15.67
CA LEU A 88 -7.58 11.44 -14.81
C LEU A 88 -8.19 10.04 -14.60
N ASN A 89 -9.46 10.00 -14.21
CA ASN A 89 -10.13 8.74 -13.90
C ASN A 89 -10.39 7.88 -15.15
N ASP A 90 -10.60 8.49 -16.33
CA ASP A 90 -10.67 7.77 -17.60
C ASP A 90 -9.34 7.07 -17.91
N VAL A 91 -8.23 7.79 -17.82
CA VAL A 91 -6.91 7.26 -18.14
C VAL A 91 -6.48 6.17 -17.13
N LEU A 92 -6.81 6.32 -15.85
CA LEU A 92 -6.59 5.28 -14.84
C LEU A 92 -7.34 3.97 -15.17
N ARG A 93 -8.55 4.05 -15.72
CA ARG A 93 -9.34 2.88 -16.13
C ARG A 93 -8.84 2.19 -17.40
N LEU A 94 -8.00 2.85 -18.21
CA LEU A 94 -7.42 2.22 -19.40
C LEU A 94 -6.38 1.17 -19.05
N GLU A 95 -5.81 1.22 -17.84
CA GLU A 95 -4.75 0.31 -17.39
C GLU A 95 -3.53 0.28 -18.32
N TYR A 96 -3.33 1.38 -19.06
CA TYR A 96 -2.31 1.50 -20.09
C TYR A 96 -1.24 2.52 -19.66
N PRO A 97 -0.02 2.07 -19.31
CA PRO A 97 1.04 2.93 -18.76
C PRO A 97 1.39 4.13 -19.61
N ASP A 98 1.44 3.96 -20.93
CA ASP A 98 1.86 5.03 -21.82
C ASP A 98 0.88 6.21 -21.79
N ALA A 99 -0.42 5.95 -21.57
CA ALA A 99 -1.42 7.00 -21.40
C ALA A 99 -1.30 7.69 -20.03
N LEU A 100 -0.79 7.00 -19.01
CA LEU A 100 -0.60 7.52 -17.65
C LEU A 100 0.69 8.32 -17.47
N LYS A 101 1.70 8.12 -18.31
CA LYS A 101 3.00 8.81 -18.20
C LYS A 101 2.90 10.32 -18.00
N PRO A 102 2.09 11.08 -18.77
CA PRO A 102 1.93 12.52 -18.56
C PRO A 102 1.31 12.90 -17.20
N TRP A 103 0.57 11.97 -16.58
CA TRP A 103 -0.12 12.18 -15.30
C TRP A 103 0.74 11.81 -14.09
N PHE A 104 1.85 11.10 -14.27
CA PHE A 104 2.66 10.63 -13.15
C PHE A 104 3.18 11.74 -12.23
N PRO A 105 3.62 12.92 -12.71
CA PRO A 105 4.00 14.02 -11.82
C PRO A 105 2.83 14.50 -10.93
N PHE A 106 1.64 14.66 -11.51
CA PHE A 106 0.43 14.98 -10.74
C PHE A 106 0.05 13.86 -9.77
N LEU A 107 0.05 12.61 -10.22
CA LEU A 107 -0.24 11.44 -9.38
C LEU A 107 0.73 11.36 -8.21
N LYS A 108 2.03 11.59 -8.41
CA LYS A 108 3.02 11.63 -7.31
C LYS A 108 2.64 12.65 -6.25
N LEU A 109 2.33 13.88 -6.65
CA LEU A 109 1.93 14.95 -5.73
C LEU A 109 0.61 14.62 -5.01
N PHE A 110 -0.38 14.14 -5.77
CA PHE A 110 -1.72 13.82 -5.26
C PHE A 110 -1.70 12.62 -4.30
N MET A 111 -0.98 11.54 -4.64
CA MET A 111 -0.86 10.34 -3.81
C MET A 111 -0.16 10.65 -2.49
N ILE A 112 0.91 11.47 -2.49
CA ILE A 112 1.56 11.94 -1.26
C ILE A 112 0.59 12.76 -0.40
N ALA A 113 -0.22 13.64 -1.02
CA ALA A 113 -1.22 14.41 -0.30
C ALA A 113 -2.23 13.50 0.41
N LEU A 114 -2.72 12.44 -0.27
CA LEU A 114 -3.66 11.49 0.31
C LEU A 114 -3.02 10.59 1.39
N GLN A 115 -1.78 10.15 1.20
CA GLN A 115 -1.05 9.31 2.16
C GLN A 115 -0.75 10.03 3.48
N LYS A 116 -0.63 11.36 3.47
CA LYS A 116 -0.49 12.18 4.69
C LYS A 116 -1.78 12.32 5.50
N LEU A 117 -2.92 11.90 4.94
CA LEU A 117 -4.19 11.87 5.66
C LEU A 117 -4.36 10.48 6.27
N PRO A 118 -4.78 10.37 7.54
CA PRO A 118 -4.94 9.07 8.18
C PRO A 118 -6.04 8.25 7.48
N PRO A 119 -5.87 6.91 7.36
CA PRO A 119 -6.94 6.04 6.90
C PRO A 119 -8.13 6.08 7.86
N CYS A 120 -9.33 6.01 7.32
CA CYS A 120 -10.55 5.79 8.08
C CYS A 120 -11.21 4.46 7.69
N GLN A 121 -11.44 3.59 8.69
CA GLN A 121 -12.24 2.39 8.52
C GLN A 121 -13.72 2.77 8.68
N ILE A 122 -14.47 2.75 7.58
CA ILE A 122 -15.83 3.28 7.58
C ILE A 122 -16.65 2.71 6.41
N LYS A 123 -17.97 2.64 6.60
CA LYS A 123 -18.89 2.29 5.52
C LYS A 123 -19.14 3.51 4.62
N LEU A 124 -18.91 3.33 3.33
CA LEU A 124 -19.01 4.37 2.30
C LEU A 124 -20.06 4.01 1.26
N TRP A 125 -20.61 5.04 0.61
CA TRP A 125 -21.53 4.91 -0.51
C TRP A 125 -20.98 5.58 -1.76
N ARG A 126 -21.20 4.92 -2.91
CA ARG A 126 -20.94 5.49 -4.24
C ARG A 126 -22.05 5.11 -5.21
N GLY A 127 -22.65 6.10 -5.85
CA GLY A 127 -23.61 5.86 -6.93
C GLY A 127 -22.95 5.97 -8.29
N VAL A 128 -23.30 5.07 -9.20
CA VAL A 128 -22.84 5.08 -10.59
C VAL A 128 -24.02 4.79 -11.53
N ALA A 129 -24.31 5.72 -12.43
CA ALA A 129 -25.32 5.54 -13.47
C ALA A 129 -24.88 4.50 -14.52
N ASP A 130 -25.85 3.91 -15.22
CA ASP A 130 -25.66 3.06 -16.41
C ASP A 130 -24.77 1.82 -16.22
N ILE A 131 -24.51 1.41 -14.97
CA ILE A 131 -23.88 0.15 -14.62
C ILE A 131 -24.89 -0.72 -13.89
N THR A 132 -24.95 -2.00 -14.26
CA THR A 132 -25.73 -3.03 -13.55
C THR A 132 -24.81 -3.92 -12.72
N ASN A 133 -25.39 -4.70 -11.81
CA ASN A 133 -24.63 -5.65 -10.98
C ASN A 133 -24.19 -6.93 -11.71
N SER A 134 -24.44 -7.07 -13.02
CA SER A 134 -24.18 -8.31 -13.77
C SER A 134 -22.72 -8.80 -13.72
N ASN A 135 -21.77 -7.89 -13.53
CA ASN A 135 -20.34 -8.18 -13.42
C ASN A 135 -19.85 -8.41 -11.98
N PHE A 136 -20.73 -8.41 -10.98
CA PHE A 136 -20.36 -8.51 -9.57
C PHE A 136 -20.94 -9.77 -8.94
N LYS A 137 -20.18 -10.86 -8.95
CA LYS A 137 -20.58 -12.11 -8.30
C LYS A 137 -19.92 -12.19 -6.92
N GLU A 138 -20.60 -12.84 -5.99
CA GLU A 138 -20.09 -13.00 -4.63
C GLU A 138 -18.68 -13.62 -4.64
N ARG A 139 -17.79 -13.05 -3.81
CA ARG A 139 -16.36 -13.38 -3.66
C ARG A 139 -15.44 -12.91 -4.79
N ASP A 140 -15.99 -12.41 -5.91
CA ASP A 140 -15.16 -11.78 -6.94
C ASP A 140 -14.35 -10.63 -6.35
N VAL A 141 -13.10 -10.49 -6.81
CA VAL A 141 -12.22 -9.39 -6.43
C VAL A 141 -11.98 -8.53 -7.66
N HIS A 142 -12.23 -7.23 -7.52
CA HIS A 142 -12.03 -6.24 -8.55
C HIS A 142 -10.98 -5.23 -8.11
N THR A 143 -10.08 -4.86 -9.02
CA THR A 143 -9.20 -3.71 -8.83
C THR A 143 -9.86 -2.46 -9.38
N TRP A 144 -10.05 -1.44 -8.55
CA TRP A 144 -10.59 -0.15 -8.97
C TRP A 144 -9.43 0.84 -9.15
N TRP A 145 -8.97 0.97 -10.39
CA TRP A 145 -7.82 1.83 -10.73
C TRP A 145 -8.10 3.33 -10.63
N SER A 146 -9.35 3.77 -10.79
CA SER A 146 -9.72 5.17 -10.62
C SER A 146 -9.65 5.62 -9.16
N VAL A 147 -9.37 6.90 -8.93
CA VAL A 147 -9.63 7.53 -7.64
C VAL A 147 -11.13 7.46 -7.38
N THR A 148 -11.52 6.80 -6.31
CA THR A 148 -12.93 6.49 -6.07
C THR A 148 -13.49 7.43 -5.03
N SER A 149 -14.13 8.51 -5.49
CA SER A 149 -14.87 9.44 -4.63
C SER A 149 -16.14 8.81 -4.07
N CYS A 150 -16.31 8.86 -2.76
CA CYS A 150 -17.42 8.29 -2.00
C CYS A 150 -17.98 9.31 -0.99
N THR A 151 -19.15 8.99 -0.44
CA THR A 151 -19.85 9.78 0.57
C THR A 151 -20.37 8.89 1.70
N LEU A 152 -20.58 9.45 2.88
CA LEU A 152 -21.24 8.77 4.00
C LEU A 152 -22.75 8.66 3.80
N HIS A 153 -23.33 9.48 2.93
CA HIS A 153 -24.77 9.67 2.84
C HIS A 153 -25.37 8.98 1.63
N LEU A 154 -26.21 7.97 1.87
CA LEU A 154 -26.88 7.19 0.81
C LEU A 154 -27.68 8.07 -0.15
N ASN A 155 -28.32 9.14 0.34
CA ASN A 155 -29.09 10.06 -0.51
C ASN A 155 -28.19 10.83 -1.50
N VAL A 156 -26.99 11.22 -1.08
CA VAL A 156 -26.00 11.87 -1.96
C VAL A 156 -25.55 10.88 -3.04
N ALA A 157 -25.22 9.64 -2.66
CA ALA A 157 -24.89 8.59 -3.63
C ALA A 157 -26.04 8.28 -4.59
N GLY A 158 -27.29 8.24 -4.09
CA GLY A 158 -28.51 7.99 -4.87
C GLY A 158 -28.69 8.94 -6.05
N VAL A 159 -28.31 10.22 -5.90
CA VAL A 159 -28.34 11.21 -6.99
C VAL A 159 -27.46 10.78 -8.17
N PHE A 160 -26.35 10.10 -7.92
CA PHE A 160 -25.41 9.66 -8.95
C PHE A 160 -25.76 8.30 -9.58
N ALA A 161 -26.46 7.42 -8.86
CA ALA A 161 -26.90 6.13 -9.40
C ALA A 161 -28.07 6.27 -10.39
N ASP A 162 -28.86 7.35 -10.28
CA ASP A 162 -30.12 7.51 -11.02
C ASP A 162 -31.09 6.30 -10.80
N GLN A 163 -32.17 6.20 -11.57
CA GLN A 163 -33.21 5.19 -11.36
C GLN A 163 -32.80 3.74 -11.71
N ARG A 164 -31.76 3.55 -12.53
CA ARG A 164 -31.36 2.25 -13.09
C ARG A 164 -29.86 1.92 -12.96
N GLY A 165 -29.11 2.73 -12.21
CA GLY A 165 -27.68 2.47 -11.99
C GLY A 165 -27.42 1.56 -10.80
N THR A 166 -26.21 1.67 -10.25
CA THR A 166 -25.74 0.87 -9.12
C THR A 166 -25.31 1.76 -7.96
N LEU A 167 -25.75 1.38 -6.76
CA LEU A 167 -25.24 1.87 -5.49
C LEU A 167 -24.24 0.86 -4.93
N PHE A 168 -23.01 1.30 -4.73
CA PHE A 168 -21.97 0.54 -4.05
C PHE A 168 -21.97 0.91 -2.58
N CYS A 169 -22.12 -0.11 -1.72
CA CYS A 169 -21.95 -0.03 -0.27
C CYS A 169 -20.59 -0.66 0.05
N ILE A 170 -19.63 0.15 0.50
CA ILE A 170 -18.23 -0.27 0.60
C ILE A 170 -17.81 -0.25 2.07
N ASP A 171 -17.46 -1.40 2.63
CA ASP A 171 -16.74 -1.49 3.91
C ASP A 171 -15.26 -1.14 3.64
N ALA A 172 -14.89 0.13 3.82
CA ALA A 172 -13.54 0.64 3.54
C ALA A 172 -12.60 0.47 4.73
N ILE A 173 -11.32 0.22 4.45
CA ILE A 173 -10.23 0.09 5.43
C ILE A 173 -9.29 1.29 5.36
N TYR A 174 -9.03 1.79 4.15
CA TYR A 174 -8.01 2.80 3.85
C TYR A 174 -8.58 4.10 3.28
N GLY A 175 -9.88 4.36 3.45
CA GLY A 175 -10.50 5.59 2.97
C GLY A 175 -9.79 6.85 3.49
N ARG A 176 -9.66 7.88 2.63
CA ARG A 176 -9.03 9.16 2.97
C ARG A 176 -10.05 10.27 2.98
N ASN A 177 -10.29 10.87 4.15
CA ASN A 177 -11.20 12.01 4.27
C ASN A 177 -10.53 13.27 3.73
N ILE A 178 -11.03 13.75 2.59
CA ILE A 178 -10.50 14.94 1.91
C ILE A 178 -11.42 16.14 2.03
N ALA A 179 -12.52 16.05 2.78
CA ALA A 179 -13.56 17.07 2.84
C ALA A 179 -13.02 18.47 3.14
N GLN A 180 -12.07 18.59 4.08
CA GLN A 180 -11.48 19.90 4.44
C GLN A 180 -10.54 20.50 3.38
N TYR A 181 -10.08 19.71 2.41
CA TYR A 181 -9.19 20.11 1.32
C TYR A 181 -9.90 20.16 -0.04
N SER A 182 -11.11 19.60 -0.11
CA SER A 182 -11.98 19.60 -1.28
C SER A 182 -12.53 21.00 -1.57
N ALA A 183 -12.83 21.27 -2.84
CA ALA A 183 -13.56 22.44 -3.24
C ALA A 183 -15.04 22.42 -2.82
N PHE A 184 -15.55 21.26 -2.39
CA PHE A 184 -16.91 21.06 -1.91
C PHE A 184 -16.94 20.39 -0.52
N PRO A 185 -16.49 21.07 0.56
CA PRO A 185 -16.37 20.43 1.88
C PRO A 185 -17.65 19.83 2.46
N LYS A 186 -18.82 20.34 2.04
CA LYS A 186 -20.13 19.86 2.48
C LYS A 186 -20.51 18.49 1.93
N GLU A 187 -19.80 18.00 0.91
CA GLU A 187 -20.01 16.65 0.37
C GLU A 187 -19.40 15.57 1.27
N GLU A 188 -18.60 15.97 2.28
CA GLU A 188 -17.91 15.09 3.22
C GLU A 188 -17.16 13.97 2.48
N GLU A 189 -16.49 14.35 1.40
CA GLU A 189 -15.90 13.43 0.44
C GLU A 189 -14.78 12.60 1.08
N ILE A 190 -14.90 11.29 0.91
CA ILE A 190 -13.88 10.30 1.28
C ILE A 190 -13.48 9.57 0.01
N VAL A 191 -12.17 9.49 -0.26
CA VAL A 191 -11.66 8.81 -1.46
C VAL A 191 -11.03 7.47 -1.11
N LEU A 192 -11.25 6.47 -1.96
CA LEU A 192 -10.40 5.28 -2.04
C LEU A 192 -9.30 5.52 -3.07
N MET A 193 -8.12 4.97 -2.80
CA MET A 193 -6.93 5.18 -3.61
C MET A 193 -7.06 4.49 -4.99
N PRO A 194 -6.38 4.99 -6.03
CA PRO A 194 -6.16 4.24 -7.26
C PRO A 194 -5.60 2.85 -6.98
N GLY A 195 -6.21 1.82 -7.58
CA GLY A 195 -5.78 0.43 -7.43
C GLY A 195 -6.37 -0.29 -6.22
N THR A 196 -7.40 0.29 -5.57
CA THR A 196 -8.08 -0.37 -4.44
C THR A 196 -8.68 -1.72 -4.86
N LEU A 197 -8.34 -2.77 -4.11
CA LEU A 197 -8.90 -4.11 -4.27
C LEU A 197 -10.21 -4.22 -3.48
N LEU A 198 -11.31 -4.50 -4.16
CA LEU A 198 -12.65 -4.65 -3.57
C LEU A 198 -13.16 -6.07 -3.81
N ARG A 199 -13.57 -6.74 -2.73
CA ARG A 199 -14.24 -8.04 -2.78
C ARG A 199 -15.74 -7.87 -2.72
N VAL A 200 -16.48 -8.56 -3.58
CA VAL A 200 -17.94 -8.58 -3.57
C VAL A 200 -18.45 -9.45 -2.43
N LYS A 201 -19.25 -8.87 -1.53
CA LYS A 201 -19.97 -9.56 -0.46
C LYS A 201 -21.35 -10.02 -0.89
N GLY A 202 -21.94 -9.30 -1.83
CA GLY A 202 -23.25 -9.61 -2.37
C GLY A 202 -23.73 -8.56 -3.34
N ALA A 203 -24.66 -8.94 -4.21
CA ALA A 203 -25.29 -8.05 -5.16
C ALA A 203 -26.79 -8.33 -5.20
N ARG A 204 -27.59 -7.26 -5.25
CA ARG A 204 -29.06 -7.32 -5.35
C ARG A 204 -29.57 -6.24 -6.28
N SER A 205 -30.79 -6.40 -6.75
CA SER A 205 -31.51 -5.38 -7.52
C SER A 205 -32.91 -5.21 -6.96
N ASP A 206 -33.42 -3.99 -6.98
CA ASP A 206 -34.82 -3.72 -6.68
C ASP A 206 -35.73 -3.97 -7.90
N THR A 207 -37.04 -3.83 -7.68
CA THR A 207 -38.05 -4.00 -8.75
C THR A 207 -38.00 -2.91 -9.82
N ASN A 208 -37.32 -1.79 -9.57
CA ASN A 208 -37.21 -0.65 -10.47
C ASN A 208 -35.91 -0.69 -11.32
N GLY A 209 -35.02 -1.66 -11.06
CA GLY A 209 -33.76 -1.85 -11.76
C GLY A 209 -32.56 -1.18 -11.07
N LEU A 210 -32.74 -0.56 -9.90
CA LEU A 210 -31.63 -0.05 -9.10
C LEU A 210 -30.88 -1.24 -8.50
N SER A 211 -29.59 -1.32 -8.76
CA SER A 211 -28.72 -2.35 -8.21
C SER A 211 -28.03 -1.85 -6.94
N ILE A 212 -27.85 -2.74 -5.97
CA ILE A 212 -27.01 -2.50 -4.80
C ILE A 212 -25.96 -3.60 -4.73
N VAL A 213 -24.68 -3.21 -4.67
CA VAL A 213 -23.54 -4.11 -4.55
C VAL A 213 -22.82 -3.80 -3.25
N ASP A 214 -22.74 -4.79 -2.37
CA ASP A 214 -21.99 -4.71 -1.13
C ASP A 214 -20.55 -5.19 -1.39
N LEU A 215 -19.58 -4.34 -1.08
CA LEU A 215 -18.16 -4.55 -1.27
C LEU A 215 -17.42 -4.42 0.07
N GLU A 216 -16.29 -5.09 0.20
CA GLU A 216 -15.30 -4.82 1.23
C GLU A 216 -13.93 -4.58 0.60
N GLU A 217 -13.23 -3.57 1.10
CA GLU A 217 -11.85 -3.34 0.74
C GLU A 217 -10.96 -4.46 1.28
N CYS A 218 -10.10 -5.01 0.43
CA CYS A 218 -9.16 -6.04 0.85
C CYS A 218 -8.02 -5.39 1.65
N PRO A 219 -7.62 -5.97 2.79
CA PRO A 219 -6.47 -5.48 3.53
C PRO A 219 -5.18 -5.69 2.74
N LYS A 220 -4.22 -4.76 2.89
CA LYS A 220 -2.88 -4.86 2.30
C LYS A 220 -2.12 -6.11 2.77
N ILE A 221 -2.38 -6.52 4.01
CA ILE A 221 -1.82 -7.73 4.62
C ILE A 221 -2.98 -8.67 4.98
N SER A 222 -2.90 -9.92 4.52
CA SER A 222 -3.92 -10.92 4.78
C SER A 222 -4.18 -11.12 6.28
N GLN A 223 -5.44 -11.40 6.64
CA GLN A 223 -5.85 -11.63 8.02
C GLN A 223 -4.99 -12.70 8.71
N GLY A 224 -4.59 -12.43 9.96
CA GLY A 224 -3.73 -13.32 10.75
C GLY A 224 -2.25 -13.34 10.31
N LYS A 225 -1.86 -12.46 9.39
CA LYS A 225 -0.47 -12.24 8.98
C LYS A 225 -0.01 -10.83 9.35
N HIS A 226 1.30 -10.62 9.33
CA HIS A 226 1.94 -9.36 9.71
C HIS A 226 3.22 -9.10 8.93
N VAL A 227 3.76 -7.89 9.08
CA VAL A 227 5.14 -7.55 8.72
C VAL A 227 6.00 -7.70 9.97
N MET A 228 7.08 -8.48 9.90
CA MET A 228 8.03 -8.59 11.00
C MET A 228 9.15 -7.55 10.83
N LEU A 229 9.47 -6.82 11.89
CA LEU A 229 10.62 -5.92 11.93
C LEU A 229 11.75 -6.59 12.72
N SER A 230 12.87 -6.85 12.05
CA SER A 230 14.09 -7.42 12.66
C SER A 230 15.12 -6.30 12.80
N TYR A 231 15.58 -6.05 14.02
CA TYR A 231 16.49 -4.95 14.34
C TYR A 231 17.24 -5.24 15.65
N THR A 232 18.31 -4.48 15.91
CA THR A 232 19.04 -4.50 17.18
C THR A 232 18.49 -3.48 18.16
N SER A 233 18.54 -3.77 19.46
CA SER A 233 17.96 -2.92 20.52
C SER A 233 18.46 -1.47 20.53
N ILE A 234 19.67 -1.20 20.04
CA ILE A 234 20.19 0.16 19.85
C ILE A 234 19.32 1.03 18.91
N ASN A 235 18.56 0.41 18.01
CA ASN A 235 17.68 1.08 17.06
C ASN A 235 16.20 1.10 17.52
N GLN A 236 15.91 0.88 18.80
CA GLN A 236 14.55 0.80 19.33
C GLN A 236 13.71 2.04 19.01
N ASP A 237 14.28 3.23 19.16
CA ASP A 237 13.53 4.49 19.03
C ASP A 237 13.02 4.70 17.60
N ILE A 238 13.91 4.57 16.61
CA ILE A 238 13.54 4.71 15.19
C ILE A 238 12.57 3.61 14.76
N VAL A 239 12.76 2.37 15.19
CA VAL A 239 11.85 1.27 14.83
C VAL A 239 10.49 1.45 15.49
N SER A 240 10.42 1.96 16.72
CA SER A 240 9.15 2.27 17.38
C SER A 240 8.37 3.35 16.64
N ASN A 241 9.04 4.37 16.11
CA ASN A 241 8.42 5.37 15.25
C ASN A 241 7.88 4.75 13.95
N ILE A 242 8.65 3.88 13.31
CA ILE A 242 8.21 3.15 12.10
C ILE A 242 6.99 2.28 12.41
N VAL A 243 6.99 1.56 13.53
CA VAL A 243 5.84 0.75 13.98
C VAL A 243 4.59 1.60 14.14
N ASN A 244 4.71 2.78 14.75
CA ASN A 244 3.57 3.68 14.96
C ASN A 244 2.97 4.14 13.63
N ILE A 245 3.82 4.46 12.64
CA ILE A 245 3.37 4.87 11.31
C ILE A 245 2.73 3.68 10.57
N LEU A 246 3.36 2.50 10.57
CA LEU A 246 2.79 1.28 9.98
C LEU A 246 1.43 0.93 10.59
N LYS A 247 1.29 0.99 11.91
CA LYS A 247 0.01 0.76 12.61
C LYS A 247 -1.01 1.83 12.26
N GLY A 248 -0.60 3.10 12.16
CA GLY A 248 -1.44 4.21 11.70
C GLY A 248 -1.98 3.98 10.28
N GLU A 249 -1.21 3.29 9.44
CA GLU A 249 -1.60 2.85 8.10
C GLU A 249 -2.35 1.50 8.06
N ASN A 250 -2.84 1.01 9.20
CA ASN A 250 -3.54 -0.27 9.35
C ASN A 250 -2.72 -1.47 8.83
N ILE A 251 -1.39 -1.43 8.98
CA ILE A 251 -0.48 -2.56 8.71
C ILE A 251 -0.24 -3.32 10.03
N PRO A 252 -0.57 -4.62 10.11
CA PRO A 252 -0.21 -5.45 11.26
C PRO A 252 1.31 -5.65 11.34
N VAL A 253 1.90 -5.39 12.50
CA VAL A 253 3.35 -5.46 12.72
C VAL A 253 3.71 -6.38 13.87
N TRP A 254 4.76 -7.17 13.69
CA TRP A 254 5.44 -7.94 14.72
C TRP A 254 6.85 -7.39 14.95
N PHE A 255 7.17 -7.06 16.20
CA PHE A 255 8.47 -6.50 16.57
C PHE A 255 8.70 -6.66 18.09
N ASP A 256 9.96 -6.67 18.53
CA ASP A 256 10.33 -6.86 19.95
C ASP A 256 10.35 -5.53 20.73
N GLY A 257 9.16 -4.92 20.90
CA GLY A 257 9.03 -3.56 21.47
C GLY A 257 8.60 -3.45 22.93
N ASN A 258 7.97 -4.48 23.47
CA ASN A 258 7.44 -4.50 24.83
C ASN A 258 7.82 -5.85 25.43
N GLY A 259 8.38 -5.88 26.64
CA GLY A 259 8.80 -7.09 27.36
C GLY A 259 7.71 -8.14 27.68
N ASP A 260 6.71 -8.30 26.81
CA ASP A 260 5.76 -9.40 26.71
C ASP A 260 6.37 -10.66 26.08
N MET A 261 7.72 -10.75 26.00
CA MET A 261 8.41 -12.04 25.99
C MET A 261 8.28 -12.72 27.36
N LYS A 262 7.05 -13.05 27.75
CA LYS A 262 6.79 -14.06 28.77
C LYS A 262 6.44 -15.36 28.04
N THR A 263 7.43 -16.23 27.94
CA THR A 263 7.48 -17.59 28.52
C THR A 263 8.30 -18.55 27.66
N ASP A 264 8.48 -18.31 26.35
CA ASP A 264 9.43 -19.08 25.53
C ASP A 264 9.95 -18.25 24.33
N MET A 265 11.22 -17.84 24.40
CA MET A 265 11.90 -17.01 23.40
C MET A 265 11.85 -17.62 21.97
N TYR A 266 11.80 -18.95 21.88
CA TYR A 266 11.82 -19.70 20.63
C TYR A 266 10.46 -19.82 19.95
N GLU A 267 9.36 -19.95 20.71
CA GLU A 267 8.00 -19.92 20.15
C GLU A 267 7.65 -18.53 19.62
N SER A 268 8.14 -17.48 20.28
CA SER A 268 7.98 -16.08 19.84
C SER A 268 8.64 -15.82 18.49
N LEU A 269 9.86 -16.30 18.27
CA LEU A 269 10.56 -16.17 16.98
C LEU A 269 9.89 -17.00 15.87
N ALA A 270 9.51 -18.25 16.19
CA ALA A 270 8.80 -19.10 15.24
C ALA A 270 7.48 -18.45 14.80
N ASN A 271 6.71 -17.91 15.73
CA ASN A 271 5.46 -17.19 15.42
C ASN A 271 5.70 -15.89 14.64
N GLY A 272 6.75 -15.14 14.98
CA GLY A 272 7.15 -13.92 14.29
C GLY A 272 7.46 -14.15 12.82
N VAL A 273 8.31 -15.12 12.48
CA VAL A 273 8.68 -15.39 11.08
C VAL A 273 7.60 -16.18 10.35
N GLU A 274 6.97 -17.20 10.96
CA GLU A 274 6.02 -18.08 10.27
C GLU A 274 4.76 -17.35 9.80
N ASN A 275 4.26 -16.38 10.57
CA ASN A 275 3.11 -15.58 10.18
C ASN A 275 3.47 -14.27 9.47
N ALA A 276 4.76 -13.98 9.32
CA ALA A 276 5.19 -12.85 8.51
C ALA A 276 4.88 -13.07 7.01
N VAL A 277 4.31 -12.06 6.35
CA VAL A 277 4.33 -11.97 4.88
C VAL A 277 5.66 -11.43 4.38
N ALA A 278 6.28 -10.52 5.14
CA ALA A 278 7.58 -9.92 4.88
C ALA A 278 8.34 -9.72 6.19
N VAL A 279 9.67 -9.84 6.11
CA VAL A 279 10.63 -9.54 7.18
C VAL A 279 11.44 -8.32 6.74
N CYS A 280 11.21 -7.19 7.40
CA CYS A 280 11.96 -5.95 7.19
C CYS A 280 13.17 -5.96 8.13
N CYS A 281 14.38 -6.10 7.59
CA CYS A 281 15.61 -6.14 8.38
C CYS A 281 16.30 -4.77 8.38
N PHE A 282 16.42 -4.16 9.56
CA PHE A 282 17.01 -2.83 9.73
C PHE A 282 18.52 -2.96 9.93
N LEU A 283 19.27 -2.67 8.86
CA LEU A 283 20.67 -3.04 8.71
C LEU A 283 21.62 -1.98 9.29
N THR A 284 22.51 -2.47 10.15
CA THR A 284 23.67 -1.77 10.70
C THR A 284 24.82 -2.75 10.91
N SER A 285 26.01 -2.25 11.23
CA SER A 285 27.14 -3.10 11.66
C SER A 285 26.76 -3.99 12.86
N ASP A 286 26.00 -3.47 13.82
CA ASP A 286 25.56 -4.25 14.99
C ASP A 286 24.55 -5.34 14.62
N TYR A 287 23.69 -5.07 13.63
CA TYR A 287 22.76 -6.06 13.09
C TYR A 287 23.51 -7.26 12.50
N GLU A 288 24.59 -7.01 11.74
CA GLU A 288 25.42 -8.06 11.16
C GLU A 288 26.15 -8.91 12.23
N GLN A 289 26.49 -8.31 13.38
CA GLN A 289 27.15 -8.98 14.50
C GLN A 289 26.18 -9.70 15.45
N SER A 290 24.88 -9.44 15.34
CA SER A 290 23.85 -10.04 16.19
C SER A 290 23.50 -11.46 15.77
N LEU A 291 23.85 -12.45 16.61
CA LEU A 291 23.47 -13.86 16.42
C LEU A 291 21.95 -14.06 16.36
N SER A 292 21.20 -13.24 17.10
CA SER A 292 19.74 -13.27 17.08
C SER A 292 19.25 -12.89 15.68
N CYS A 293 19.58 -11.69 15.21
CA CYS A 293 19.19 -11.17 13.90
C CYS A 293 19.64 -12.09 12.75
N GLN A 294 20.86 -12.63 12.84
CA GLN A 294 21.36 -13.63 11.91
C GLN A 294 20.44 -14.86 11.84
N SER A 295 20.04 -15.39 13.00
CA SER A 295 19.16 -16.55 13.09
C SER A 295 17.77 -16.26 12.52
N GLU A 296 17.18 -15.10 12.83
CA GLU A 296 15.86 -14.70 12.31
C GLU A 296 15.89 -14.59 10.77
N LEU A 297 16.91 -13.91 10.23
CA LEU A 297 16.96 -13.62 8.80
C LEU A 297 17.32 -14.86 7.97
N GLN A 298 18.24 -15.69 8.45
CA GLN A 298 18.52 -17.00 7.83
C GLN A 298 17.29 -17.90 7.87
N TYR A 299 16.51 -17.85 8.96
CA TYR A 299 15.29 -18.61 9.06
C TYR A 299 14.22 -18.09 8.08
N ALA A 300 14.01 -16.78 8.00
CA ALA A 300 13.13 -16.15 7.03
C ALA A 300 13.50 -16.54 5.58
N GLN A 301 14.80 -16.56 5.26
CA GLN A 301 15.30 -17.00 3.95
C GLN A 301 14.95 -18.46 3.67
N LYS A 302 15.19 -19.37 4.62
CA LYS A 302 14.81 -20.80 4.49
C LYS A 302 13.31 -21.00 4.29
N ARG A 303 12.48 -20.17 4.93
CA ARG A 303 11.02 -20.17 4.78
C ARG A 303 10.53 -19.38 3.57
N GLN A 304 11.46 -18.94 2.71
CA GLN A 304 11.17 -18.15 1.51
C GLN A 304 10.29 -16.93 1.80
N LYS A 305 10.44 -16.33 2.98
CA LYS A 305 9.74 -15.09 3.33
C LYS A 305 10.25 -13.97 2.44
N LEU A 306 9.38 -12.99 2.16
CA LEU A 306 9.85 -11.75 1.53
C LEU A 306 10.80 -11.08 2.50
N ILE A 307 11.99 -10.72 2.04
CA ILE A 307 12.99 -10.03 2.84
C ILE A 307 13.15 -8.64 2.24
N ILE A 308 12.96 -7.62 3.08
CA ILE A 308 13.08 -6.22 2.68
C ILE A 308 14.18 -5.58 3.52
N PRO A 309 15.35 -5.32 2.94
CA PRO A 309 16.45 -4.70 3.67
C PRO A 309 16.20 -3.19 3.81
N CYS A 310 16.20 -2.72 5.06
CA CYS A 310 16.04 -1.32 5.43
C CYS A 310 17.38 -0.79 5.92
N MET A 311 18.04 0.09 5.18
CA MET A 311 19.37 0.59 5.54
C MET A 311 19.27 1.69 6.60
N LEU A 312 19.83 1.48 7.80
CA LEU A 312 19.94 2.53 8.83
C LEU A 312 21.32 3.18 8.86
N SER A 313 22.37 2.44 8.48
CA SER A 313 23.74 2.96 8.40
C SER A 313 23.97 3.74 7.11
N ASN A 314 24.93 4.67 7.14
CA ASN A 314 25.35 5.35 5.92
C ASN A 314 26.08 4.35 4.99
N ALA A 315 25.50 4.12 3.81
CA ALA A 315 26.00 3.19 2.78
C ALA A 315 27.40 3.56 2.26
N ASP A 316 27.84 4.81 2.39
CA ASP A 316 29.21 5.23 2.04
C ASP A 316 30.25 4.75 3.07
N THR A 317 29.81 4.49 4.30
CA THR A 317 30.68 4.15 5.43
C THR A 317 30.64 2.68 5.80
N TRP A 318 29.52 2.02 5.54
CA TRP A 318 29.32 0.61 5.85
C TRP A 318 28.36 -0.03 4.86
N ASN A 319 28.70 -1.22 4.41
CA ASN A 319 27.84 -2.08 3.59
C ASN A 319 27.81 -3.48 4.22
N PRO A 320 26.71 -4.23 4.04
CA PRO A 320 26.63 -5.62 4.46
C PRO A 320 27.83 -6.44 3.97
N SER A 321 28.39 -7.27 4.83
CA SER A 321 29.45 -8.20 4.47
C SER A 321 29.09 -9.65 4.84
N GLY A 322 30.01 -10.59 4.56
CA GLY A 322 29.92 -11.97 5.03
C GLY A 322 28.57 -12.65 4.77
N TRP A 323 27.88 -13.04 5.84
CA TRP A 323 26.60 -13.75 5.75
C TRP A 323 25.45 -12.83 5.31
N LEU A 324 25.49 -11.55 5.69
CA LEU A 324 24.40 -10.62 5.43
C LEU A 324 24.41 -10.18 3.97
N GLU A 325 25.60 -9.94 3.39
CA GLU A 325 25.76 -9.68 1.96
C GLU A 325 25.22 -10.84 1.12
N GLN A 326 25.51 -12.09 1.52
CA GLN A 326 25.04 -13.27 0.78
C GLN A 326 23.51 -13.37 0.73
N ILE A 327 22.82 -12.97 1.80
CA ILE A 327 21.36 -12.99 1.86
C ILE A 327 20.75 -11.81 1.09
N THR A 328 21.35 -10.63 1.21
CA THR A 328 20.79 -9.37 0.69
C THR A 328 21.26 -9.02 -0.72
N ARG A 329 22.14 -9.83 -1.32
CA ARG A 329 22.69 -9.61 -2.65
C ARG A 329 21.58 -9.45 -3.69
N GLY A 330 21.62 -8.33 -4.41
CA GLY A 330 20.67 -8.02 -5.48
C GLY A 330 19.33 -7.48 -5.01
N PHE A 331 19.13 -7.27 -3.70
CA PHE A 331 17.93 -6.63 -3.18
C PHE A 331 18.00 -5.12 -3.36
N VAL A 332 16.82 -4.51 -3.49
CA VAL A 332 16.65 -3.06 -3.42
C VAL A 332 16.40 -2.68 -1.96
N PHE A 333 17.21 -1.75 -1.44
CA PHE A 333 17.17 -1.33 -0.04
C PHE A 333 16.25 -0.12 0.11
N VAL A 334 15.48 -0.10 1.20
CA VAL A 334 14.81 1.14 1.63
C VAL A 334 15.78 1.93 2.49
N ASP A 335 16.20 3.10 2.03
CA ASP A 335 17.14 3.93 2.77
C ASP A 335 16.45 4.74 3.88
N PHE A 336 16.75 4.38 5.12
CA PHE A 336 16.35 5.06 6.35
C PHE A 336 17.51 5.83 7.01
N HIS A 337 18.69 5.93 6.37
CA HIS A 337 19.78 6.74 6.90
C HIS A 337 19.40 8.23 6.90
N ASN A 338 19.90 8.99 7.88
CA ASN A 338 19.64 10.43 8.05
C ASN A 338 18.15 10.82 8.12
N VAL A 339 17.27 9.89 8.50
CA VAL A 339 15.86 10.17 8.73
C VAL A 339 15.67 10.85 10.10
N SER A 340 15.22 12.10 10.12
CA SER A 340 14.84 12.83 11.33
C SER A 340 13.34 12.75 11.62
N GLU A 341 12.97 12.87 12.91
CA GLU A 341 11.66 12.51 13.50
C GLU A 341 10.39 13.17 12.91
N SER A 342 10.43 14.26 12.14
CA SER A 342 9.21 15.04 11.86
C SER A 342 8.79 15.21 10.40
N THR A 343 9.53 14.73 9.39
CA THR A 343 9.06 14.88 7.99
C THR A 343 9.60 13.84 7.00
N ASN A 344 10.80 13.29 7.21
CA ASN A 344 11.37 12.30 6.28
C ASN A 344 10.92 10.86 6.60
N ILE A 345 10.62 10.57 7.88
CA ILE A 345 10.31 9.21 8.29
C ILE A 345 9.01 8.69 7.68
N ASP A 346 7.94 9.49 7.68
CA ASP A 346 6.66 9.10 7.08
C ASP A 346 6.81 8.73 5.60
N ALA A 347 7.54 9.56 4.84
CA ALA A 347 7.79 9.32 3.42
C ALA A 347 8.55 8.01 3.19
N LYS A 348 9.55 7.70 4.03
CA LYS A 348 10.31 6.45 3.97
C LYS A 348 9.51 5.23 4.42
N VAL A 349 8.61 5.37 5.40
CA VAL A 349 7.68 4.30 5.75
C VAL A 349 6.68 4.03 4.64
N MET A 350 6.20 5.06 3.93
CA MET A 350 5.35 4.85 2.74
C MET A 350 6.10 4.13 1.62
N GLU A 351 7.37 4.46 1.38
CA GLU A 351 8.24 3.74 0.45
C GLU A 351 8.40 2.26 0.86
N LEU A 352 8.55 1.99 2.16
CA LEU A 352 8.59 0.63 2.70
C LEU A 352 7.26 -0.13 2.46
N ILE A 353 6.11 0.50 2.73
CA ILE A 353 4.78 -0.09 2.48
C ILE A 353 4.61 -0.42 0.99
N ASP A 354 4.98 0.51 0.11
CA ASP A 354 4.94 0.31 -1.34
C ASP A 354 5.79 -0.91 -1.77
N GLN A 355 7.01 -1.03 -1.24
CA GLN A 355 7.88 -2.17 -1.54
C GLN A 355 7.33 -3.49 -0.98
N ILE A 356 6.69 -3.48 0.19
CA ILE A 356 6.00 -4.65 0.75
C ILE A 356 4.89 -5.11 -0.19
N GLU A 357 4.02 -4.19 -0.60
CA GLU A 357 2.87 -4.50 -1.47
C GLU A 357 3.31 -5.04 -2.84
N ASP A 358 4.30 -4.40 -3.47
CA ASP A 358 4.83 -4.81 -4.77
C ASP A 358 5.41 -6.23 -4.70
N GLN A 359 6.21 -6.53 -3.67
CA GLN A 359 6.80 -7.87 -3.51
C GLN A 359 5.77 -8.95 -3.17
N ILE A 360 4.71 -8.62 -2.42
CA ILE A 360 3.58 -9.53 -2.17
C ILE A 360 2.90 -9.88 -3.49
N ALA A 361 2.57 -8.88 -4.30
CA ALA A 361 1.92 -9.09 -5.60
C ALA A 361 2.80 -9.94 -6.53
N GLU A 362 4.10 -9.63 -6.64
CA GLU A 362 5.03 -10.44 -7.42
C GLU A 362 5.15 -11.89 -6.96
N LYS A 363 5.17 -12.11 -5.63
CA LYS A 363 5.27 -13.46 -5.08
C LYS A 363 4.00 -14.27 -5.34
N GLN A 364 2.83 -13.66 -5.24
CA GLN A 364 1.56 -14.29 -5.61
C GLN A 364 1.55 -14.68 -7.09
N ASN A 365 2.12 -13.85 -7.98
CA ASN A 365 2.29 -14.19 -9.40
C ASN A 365 3.17 -15.42 -9.62
N ARG A 366 4.27 -15.54 -8.85
CA ARG A 366 5.19 -16.69 -8.94
C ARG A 366 4.62 -17.97 -8.33
N GLN A 367 3.75 -17.88 -7.32
CA GLN A 367 3.22 -19.01 -6.55
C GLN A 367 2.00 -19.73 -7.16
N ILE A 368 1.58 -19.40 -8.39
CA ILE A 368 0.54 -20.13 -9.14
C ILE A 368 0.98 -21.58 -9.49
N GLN A 369 2.22 -21.99 -9.15
CA GLN A 369 2.64 -23.40 -9.11
C GLN A 369 2.68 -23.92 -7.65
N PRO A 370 1.94 -24.99 -7.30
CA PRO A 370 1.76 -25.38 -5.92
C PRO A 370 2.98 -26.12 -5.38
N ILE A 371 3.45 -25.73 -4.20
CA ILE A 371 4.31 -26.54 -3.35
C ILE A 371 3.73 -26.51 -1.94
N GLU A 372 3.14 -27.63 -1.52
CA GLU A 372 2.90 -27.91 -0.11
C GLU A 372 4.16 -28.60 0.44
N GLU A 373 4.86 -27.96 1.37
CA GLU A 373 5.97 -28.58 2.10
C GLU A 373 5.62 -28.81 3.59
N PRO A 374 6.13 -29.90 4.21
CA PRO A 374 5.74 -30.32 5.55
C PRO A 374 6.22 -29.39 6.68
N SER A 375 5.60 -29.54 7.86
CA SER A 375 5.84 -28.75 9.08
C SER A 375 7.32 -28.72 9.52
N TYR A 376 7.86 -27.50 9.52
CA TYR A 376 9.22 -27.09 9.81
C TYR A 376 9.72 -27.39 11.25
N LEU A 377 8.81 -27.71 12.19
CA LEU A 377 9.18 -28.11 13.56
C LEU A 377 10.15 -29.31 13.57
N PHE A 378 10.03 -30.22 12.60
CA PHE A 378 10.90 -31.39 12.48
C PHE A 378 12.33 -31.07 12.00
N GLU A 379 12.50 -30.05 11.16
CA GLU A 379 13.81 -29.66 10.63
C GLU A 379 14.60 -28.80 11.62
N LEU A 380 13.91 -27.99 12.45
CA LEU A 380 14.51 -27.33 13.62
C LEU A 380 15.11 -28.35 14.59
N ILE A 381 14.34 -29.38 14.96
CA ILE A 381 14.80 -30.44 15.88
C ILE A 381 16.04 -31.15 15.31
N LYS A 382 16.07 -31.45 14.00
CA LYS A 382 17.23 -32.05 13.34
C LYS A 382 18.48 -31.16 13.33
N TRP A 383 18.32 -29.86 13.10
CA TRP A 383 19.42 -28.91 13.10
C TRP A 383 20.03 -28.78 14.51
N HIS A 384 19.19 -28.71 15.55
CA HIS A 384 19.64 -28.66 16.95
C HIS A 384 20.34 -29.96 17.40
N TYR A 385 19.83 -31.14 16.99
CA TYR A 385 20.50 -32.41 17.27
C TYR A 385 21.92 -32.48 16.66
N LYS A 386 22.13 -31.88 15.48
CA LYS A 386 23.44 -31.81 14.82
C LYS A 386 24.41 -30.80 15.45
N GLN A 387 23.94 -29.75 16.10
CA GLN A 387 24.80 -28.76 16.77
C GLN A 387 25.19 -29.21 18.18
N ASN A 388 24.25 -29.76 18.97
CA ASN A 388 24.52 -30.23 20.32
C ASN A 388 25.43 -31.48 20.34
N SER A 389 25.24 -32.41 19.40
CA SER A 389 26.13 -33.57 19.25
C SER A 389 27.56 -33.22 18.83
N ARG A 390 27.79 -32.02 18.27
CA ARG A 390 29.13 -31.50 17.91
C ARG A 390 29.84 -30.90 19.12
N ILE A 391 29.10 -30.21 19.98
CA ILE A 391 29.62 -29.65 21.24
C ILE A 391 29.88 -30.78 22.25
N GLU A 392 28.99 -31.76 22.39
CA GLU A 392 29.23 -32.93 23.26
C GLU A 392 30.47 -33.74 22.84
N ARG A 393 30.70 -33.96 21.54
CA ARG A 393 31.91 -34.64 21.03
C ARG A 393 33.20 -33.82 21.22
N LEU A 394 33.10 -32.48 21.26
CA LEU A 394 34.23 -31.60 21.56
C LEU A 394 34.55 -31.56 23.06
N MET A 395 33.51 -31.66 23.90
CA MET A 395 33.63 -31.61 25.37
C MET A 395 33.97 -32.97 25.99
N ASN A 396 33.71 -34.08 25.31
CA ASN A 396 34.09 -35.45 25.72
C ASN A 396 34.77 -36.21 24.57
N PRO A 397 36.08 -36.00 24.32
CA PRO A 397 36.81 -36.70 23.26
C PRO A 397 37.04 -38.20 23.51
N ALA A 398 36.76 -38.70 24.71
CA ALA A 398 37.19 -40.02 25.16
C ALA A 398 36.19 -41.17 24.92
N GLU A 399 35.01 -40.90 24.33
CA GLU A 399 34.00 -41.95 24.06
C GLU A 399 33.66 -42.12 22.58
N SER A 400 34.56 -41.70 21.70
CA SER A 400 34.47 -42.06 20.27
C SER A 400 35.77 -42.71 19.79
N PHE A 401 36.05 -43.91 20.30
CA PHE A 401 36.35 -45.16 19.58
C PHE A 401 36.98 -46.20 20.51
#